data_AF-A0A835C233-F1
#
_entry.id   AF-A0A835C233-F1
#
_cell.length_a   1.000
_cell.length_b   1.000
_cell.length_c   1.000
_cell.angle_alpha   90.00
_cell.angle_beta   90.00
_cell.angle_gamma   90.00
#
_symmetry.space_group_name_H-M   'P 1'
#
loop_
_entity.id
_entity.type
_entity.pdbx_description
1 polymer ?
#
loop_
_entity_poly.entity_id
_entity_poly.type
_entity_poly.pdbx_seq_one_letter_code
_entity_poly.pdbx_strand_id
1 'polypeptide(L)'
;MAPIMAVPPRASIISLVSFVQHHLRALLSDPSALHAARRRCLSLLAPPRHRRHVVDADADDEAILAALHGAVDALLPASGDDAAACKQKQLAGVEESLQAPALVPEHGETAGLDNRRVAACAYFCLALARCAQGDAWQMAMDLLRAVAVCPAAVRAAGDGGLAPRALWEGLFDEGVLARAGGGGEEDAAARRAARRYKDWLMYYKVVAAAPNATAGDENGG
;
A
#
# COMPACT_ATOMS: atom_id res chain seq x y z
N MET A 1 9.67 -27.48 12.95
CA MET A 1 8.97 -27.89 11.72
C MET A 1 7.88 -26.84 11.48
N ALA A 2 8.10 -25.89 10.58
CA ALA A 2 7.10 -24.85 10.31
C ALA A 2 5.90 -25.51 9.62
N PRO A 3 4.64 -25.22 10.03
CA PRO A 3 3.48 -25.77 9.35
C PRO A 3 3.51 -25.29 7.90
N ILE A 4 3.37 -26.23 6.96
CA ILE A 4 3.14 -25.92 5.55
C ILE A 4 1.90 -25.03 5.52
N MET A 5 2.10 -23.74 5.23
CA MET A 5 0.98 -22.82 5.13
C MET A 5 0.11 -23.30 3.97
N ALA A 6 -1.09 -23.77 4.27
CA ALA A 6 -2.07 -24.10 3.25
C ALA A 6 -2.31 -22.84 2.41
N VAL A 7 -1.85 -22.87 1.15
CA VAL A 7 -2.10 -21.79 0.20
C VAL A 7 -3.61 -21.74 -0.04
N PRO A 8 -4.26 -20.58 0.14
CA PRO A 8 -5.71 -20.48 -0.01
C PRO A 8 -6.11 -20.68 -1.47
N PRO A 9 -7.34 -21.13 -1.78
CA PRO A 9 -7.82 -21.25 -3.15
C PRO A 9 -7.65 -19.95 -3.95
N ARG A 10 -7.31 -20.07 -5.24
CA ARG A 10 -7.14 -18.91 -6.15
C ARG A 10 -8.37 -17.99 -6.14
N ALA A 11 -9.57 -18.55 -6.05
CA ALA A 11 -10.81 -17.79 -5.97
C ALA A 11 -10.83 -16.83 -4.76
N SER A 12 -10.36 -17.27 -3.59
CA SER A 12 -10.26 -16.44 -2.39
C SER A 12 -9.28 -15.27 -2.57
N ILE A 13 -8.18 -15.49 -3.29
CA ILE A 13 -7.21 -14.44 -3.61
C ILE A 13 -7.78 -13.44 -4.61
N ILE A 14 -8.53 -13.89 -5.62
CA ILE A 14 -9.25 -13.00 -6.54
C ILE A 14 -10.27 -12.16 -5.77
N SER A 15 -11.06 -12.77 -4.88
CA SER A 15 -12.02 -12.06 -4.03
C SER A 15 -11.34 -11.01 -3.15
N LEU A 16 -10.19 -11.31 -2.55
CA LEU A 16 -9.39 -10.37 -1.77
C LEU A 16 -8.98 -9.15 -2.62
N VAL A 17 -8.48 -9.37 -3.82
CA VAL A 17 -8.06 -8.30 -4.74
C VAL A 17 -9.25 -7.44 -5.15
N SER A 18 -10.37 -8.06 -5.51
CA SER A 18 -11.62 -7.36 -5.85
C SER A 18 -12.16 -6.55 -4.67
N PHE A 19 -12.07 -7.08 -3.45
CA PHE A 19 -12.47 -6.39 -2.23
C PHE A 19 -11.64 -5.13 -1.98
N VAL A 20 -10.31 -5.25 -2.04
CA VAL A 20 -9.40 -4.10 -1.91
C VAL A 20 -9.68 -3.07 -3.01
N GLN A 21 -9.82 -3.54 -4.25
CA GLN A 21 -10.06 -2.68 -5.40
C GLN A 21 -11.38 -1.91 -5.29
N HIS A 22 -12.44 -2.56 -4.81
CA HIS A 22 -13.74 -1.93 -4.60
C HIS A 22 -13.62 -0.73 -3.65
N HIS A 23 -12.98 -0.92 -2.48
CA HIS A 23 -12.84 0.15 -1.50
C HIS A 23 -11.88 1.26 -1.94
N LEU A 24 -10.78 0.95 -2.62
CA LEU A 24 -9.87 1.98 -3.13
C LEU A 24 -10.48 2.77 -4.29
N ARG A 25 -11.26 2.13 -5.16
CA ARG A 25 -12.05 2.86 -6.18
C ARG A 25 -13.09 3.76 -5.54
N ALA A 26 -13.82 3.27 -4.53
CA ALA A 26 -14.78 4.10 -3.81
C ALA A 26 -14.10 5.34 -3.18
N LEU A 27 -12.91 5.18 -2.61
CA LEU A 27 -12.11 6.30 -2.10
C LEU A 27 -11.69 7.28 -3.20
N LEU A 28 -11.24 6.79 -4.36
CA LEU A 28 -10.86 7.64 -5.49
C LEU A 28 -12.04 8.36 -6.14
N SER A 29 -13.24 7.78 -6.06
CA SER A 29 -14.48 8.36 -6.58
C SER A 29 -15.13 9.38 -5.65
N ASP A 30 -14.71 9.47 -4.39
CA ASP A 30 -15.18 10.46 -3.41
C ASP A 30 -14.09 11.51 -3.14
N PRO A 31 -14.20 12.71 -3.74
CA PRO A 31 -13.22 13.78 -3.53
C PRO A 31 -13.06 14.17 -2.06
N SER A 32 -14.14 14.12 -1.27
CA SER A 32 -14.12 14.51 0.14
C SER A 32 -13.32 13.50 0.98
N ALA A 33 -13.53 12.21 0.73
CA ALA A 33 -12.79 11.13 1.38
C ALA A 33 -11.32 11.13 0.95
N LEU A 34 -11.04 11.39 -0.32
CA LEU A 34 -9.67 11.48 -0.85
C LEU A 34 -8.93 12.69 -0.26
N HIS A 35 -9.56 13.87 -0.18
CA HIS A 35 -8.99 15.02 0.52
C HIS A 35 -8.78 14.76 2.01
N ALA A 36 -9.66 14.01 2.66
CA ALA A 36 -9.46 13.57 4.04
C ALA A 36 -8.25 12.63 4.15
N ALA A 37 -8.09 11.66 3.24
CA ALA A 37 -6.93 10.77 3.19
C ALA A 37 -5.63 11.53 2.96
N ARG A 38 -5.63 12.52 2.05
CA ARG A 38 -4.51 13.45 1.86
C ARG A 38 -4.13 14.17 3.16
N ARG A 39 -5.09 14.79 3.84
CA ARG A 39 -4.83 15.52 5.10
C ARG A 39 -4.21 14.61 6.16
N ARG A 40 -4.66 13.36 6.24
CA ARG A 40 -4.11 12.34 7.15
C ARG A 40 -2.70 11.93 6.76
N CYS A 41 -2.43 11.75 5.47
CA CYS A 41 -1.09 11.50 4.97
C CYS A 41 -0.14 12.64 5.37
N LEU A 42 -0.52 13.88 5.11
CA LEU A 42 0.28 15.05 5.48
C LEU A 42 0.45 15.22 7.00
N SER A 43 -0.56 14.86 7.81
CA SER A 43 -0.43 14.91 9.26
C SER A 43 0.52 13.85 9.81
N LEU A 44 0.60 12.68 9.15
CA LEU A 44 1.57 11.63 9.48
C LEU A 44 3.01 12.03 9.13
N LEU A 45 3.16 12.89 8.12
CA LEU A 45 4.43 13.43 7.64
C LEU A 45 4.80 14.78 8.29
N ALA A 46 3.97 15.29 9.21
CA ALA A 46 4.30 16.53 9.90
C ALA A 46 5.39 16.28 10.96
N PRO A 47 6.49 17.05 10.95
CA PRO A 47 7.55 16.86 11.92
C PRO A 47 7.04 17.12 13.35
N PRO A 48 7.47 16.35 14.35
CA PRO A 48 7.04 16.56 15.73
C PRO A 48 7.49 17.94 16.22
N ARG A 49 6.54 18.70 16.80
CA ARG A 49 6.70 20.10 17.25
C ARG A 49 7.86 20.35 18.23
N HIS A 50 8.49 19.31 18.78
CA HIS A 50 9.57 19.40 19.77
C HIS A 50 10.96 19.05 19.20
N ARG A 51 11.05 18.60 17.94
CA ARG A 51 12.31 18.41 17.19
C ARG A 51 12.50 19.48 16.13
N ARG A 52 12.01 20.70 16.36
CA ARG A 52 12.43 21.88 15.59
C ARG A 52 13.84 22.34 15.98
N HIS A 53 14.68 21.39 16.41
CA HIS A 53 16.10 21.60 16.65
C HIS A 53 16.82 20.97 15.48
N VAL A 54 17.30 21.86 14.63
CA VAL A 54 18.13 21.69 13.45
C VAL A 54 19.18 20.60 13.70
N VAL A 55 18.89 19.38 13.28
CA VAL A 55 19.91 18.53 12.66
C VAL A 55 19.62 18.70 11.19
N ASP A 56 20.59 19.20 10.44
CA ASP A 56 20.50 19.41 9.00
C ASP A 56 19.88 18.16 8.36
N ALA A 57 18.61 18.24 7.95
CA ALA A 57 18.03 17.21 7.11
C ALA A 57 18.87 17.24 5.83
N ASP A 58 19.48 16.11 5.50
CA ASP A 58 20.27 16.00 4.28
C ASP A 58 19.39 16.43 3.10
N ALA A 59 19.99 17.07 2.08
CA ALA A 59 19.24 17.53 0.91
C ALA A 59 18.43 16.40 0.25
N ASP A 60 18.90 15.15 0.40
CA ASP A 60 18.24 13.94 -0.06
C ASP A 60 16.96 13.63 0.76
N ASP A 61 16.98 13.82 2.08
CA ASP A 61 15.81 13.61 2.94
C ASP A 61 14.69 14.60 2.62
N GLU A 62 15.06 15.87 2.41
CA GLU A 62 14.12 16.92 2.00
C GLU A 62 13.55 16.64 0.60
N ALA A 63 14.37 16.12 -0.33
CA ALA A 63 13.92 15.70 -1.65
C ALA A 63 12.93 14.52 -1.59
N ILE A 64 13.18 13.54 -0.71
CA ILE A 64 12.27 12.41 -0.48
C ILE A 64 10.91 12.90 0.03
N LEU A 65 10.90 13.79 1.03
CA LEU A 65 9.65 14.33 1.55
C LEU A 65 8.94 15.21 0.51
N ALA A 66 9.66 16.06 -0.21
CA ALA A 66 9.10 16.89 -1.28
C ALA A 66 8.45 16.02 -2.37
N ALA A 67 9.11 14.92 -2.78
CA ALA A 67 8.57 13.98 -3.76
C ALA A 67 7.27 13.31 -3.26
N LEU A 68 7.25 12.88 -1.99
CA LEU A 68 6.06 12.28 -1.38
C LEU A 68 4.90 13.28 -1.27
N HIS A 69 5.18 14.51 -0.85
CA HIS A 69 4.16 15.58 -0.78
C HIS A 69 3.60 15.90 -2.16
N GLY A 70 4.48 16.06 -3.18
CA GLY A 70 4.06 16.29 -4.55
C GLY A 70 3.23 15.15 -5.12
N ALA A 71 3.57 13.90 -4.81
CA ALA A 71 2.80 12.71 -5.21
C ALA A 71 1.41 12.68 -4.57
N VAL A 72 1.31 12.97 -3.27
CA VAL A 72 0.03 13.07 -2.55
C VAL A 72 -0.89 14.12 -3.18
N ASP A 73 -0.32 15.25 -3.60
CA ASP A 73 -1.06 16.34 -4.23
C ASP A 73 -1.50 15.99 -5.65
N ALA A 74 -0.60 15.36 -6.42
CA ALA A 74 -0.87 14.93 -7.78
C ALA A 74 -1.86 13.75 -7.89
N LEU A 75 -2.18 13.05 -6.80
CA LEU A 75 -3.24 12.03 -6.76
C LEU A 75 -4.66 12.61 -6.72
N LEU A 76 -4.81 13.90 -6.39
CA LEU A 76 -6.11 14.55 -6.41
C LEU A 76 -6.60 14.73 -7.86
N PRO A 77 -7.92 14.63 -8.10
CA PRO A 77 -8.48 14.89 -9.42
C PRO A 77 -8.14 16.31 -9.83
N ALA A 78 -7.47 16.48 -10.98
CA ALA A 78 -7.38 17.77 -11.61
C ALA A 78 -8.77 18.22 -12.03
N SER A 79 -9.12 19.48 -11.77
CA SER A 79 -10.43 20.08 -12.03
C SER A 79 -10.75 20.33 -13.52
N GLY A 80 -10.14 19.55 -14.44
CA GLY A 80 -10.33 19.69 -15.89
C GLY A 80 -10.69 18.36 -16.56
N ASP A 81 -11.23 18.45 -17.78
CA ASP A 81 -11.45 17.32 -18.70
C ASP A 81 -10.10 16.79 -19.24
N ASP A 82 -9.24 16.32 -18.34
CA ASP A 82 -7.95 15.77 -18.72
C ASP A 82 -8.14 14.48 -19.49
N ALA A 83 -7.66 14.48 -20.75
CA ALA A 83 -7.65 13.32 -21.60
C ALA A 83 -7.00 12.13 -20.87
N ALA A 84 -7.56 10.93 -21.03
CA ALA A 84 -7.11 9.72 -20.32
C ALA A 84 -5.59 9.45 -20.47
N ALA A 85 -4.99 9.81 -21.60
CA ALA A 85 -3.54 9.69 -21.82
C ALA A 85 -2.72 10.65 -20.94
N CYS A 86 -3.19 11.88 -20.73
CA CYS A 86 -2.56 12.86 -19.83
C CYS A 86 -2.58 12.33 -18.39
N LYS A 87 -3.74 11.82 -17.96
CA LYS A 87 -3.91 11.19 -16.66
C LYS A 87 -2.99 9.98 -16.46
N GLN A 88 -2.85 9.12 -17.47
CA GLN A 88 -1.95 7.97 -17.38
C GLN A 88 -0.48 8.40 -17.23
N LYS A 89 -0.04 9.43 -17.97
CA LYS A 89 1.31 10.00 -17.85
C LYS A 89 1.54 10.63 -16.47
N GLN A 90 0.56 11.35 -15.95
CA GLN A 90 0.61 11.90 -14.59
C GLN A 90 0.75 10.80 -13.54
N LEU A 91 -0.05 9.73 -13.64
CA LEU A 91 0.04 8.59 -12.71
C LEU A 91 1.40 7.89 -12.80
N ALA A 92 2.00 7.78 -13.98
CA ALA A 92 3.35 7.24 -14.14
C ALA A 92 4.41 8.14 -13.44
N GLY A 93 4.29 9.46 -13.56
CA GLY A 93 5.18 10.40 -12.85
C GLY A 93 5.00 10.35 -11.33
N VAL A 94 3.76 10.16 -10.84
CA VAL A 94 3.48 9.92 -9.42
C VAL A 94 4.14 8.63 -8.94
N GLU A 95 4.08 7.56 -9.73
CA GLU A 95 4.75 6.32 -9.36
C GLU A 95 6.26 6.46 -9.29
N GLU A 96 6.86 7.16 -10.26
CA GLU A 96 8.28 7.44 -10.30
C GLU A 96 8.74 8.25 -9.06
N SER A 97 8.01 9.31 -8.71
CA SER A 97 8.35 10.14 -7.55
C SER A 97 8.17 9.40 -6.21
N LEU A 98 7.30 8.38 -6.17
CA LEU A 98 7.09 7.54 -4.98
C LEU A 98 8.11 6.43 -4.80
N GLN A 99 8.99 6.16 -5.78
CA GLN A 99 9.98 5.07 -5.65
C GLN A 99 10.99 5.35 -4.52
N ALA A 100 11.57 6.54 -4.46
CA ALA A 100 12.55 6.86 -3.41
C ALA A 100 11.93 6.86 -1.99
N PRO A 101 10.77 7.48 -1.74
CA PRO A 101 10.08 7.39 -0.45
C PRO A 101 9.66 5.97 -0.04
N ALA A 102 9.38 5.09 -1.00
CA ALA A 102 9.00 3.70 -0.72
C ALA A 102 10.20 2.78 -0.39
N LEU A 103 11.41 3.17 -0.80
CA LEU A 103 12.66 2.40 -0.64
C LEU A 103 13.52 2.87 0.54
N VAL A 104 13.05 3.85 1.33
CA VAL A 104 13.73 4.27 2.56
C VAL A 104 13.91 3.07 3.51
N PRO A 105 15.04 2.97 4.24
CA PRO A 105 15.25 1.89 5.19
C PRO A 105 14.15 1.84 6.26
N GLU A 106 13.56 0.68 6.53
CA GLU A 106 12.49 0.54 7.55
C GLU A 106 12.94 0.93 8.97
N HIS A 107 14.25 1.01 9.22
CA HIS A 107 14.83 1.47 10.47
C HIS A 107 15.56 2.79 10.22
N GLY A 108 15.28 3.80 11.03
CA GLY A 108 15.87 5.13 10.89
C GLY A 108 14.82 6.23 10.77
N GLU A 109 15.30 7.42 10.47
CA GLU A 109 14.49 8.62 10.28
C GLU A 109 14.90 9.34 8.99
N THR A 110 13.94 10.00 8.34
CA THR A 110 14.11 10.86 7.17
C THR A 110 13.62 12.24 7.58
N ALA A 111 14.51 13.23 7.64
CA ALA A 111 14.24 14.57 8.19
C ALA A 111 13.53 14.53 9.57
N GLY A 112 13.94 13.58 10.43
CA GLY A 112 13.38 13.41 11.78
C GLY A 112 12.01 12.72 11.86
N LEU A 113 11.48 12.20 10.74
CA LEU A 113 10.29 11.36 10.68
C LEU A 113 10.65 9.88 10.63
N ASP A 114 9.91 9.04 11.36
CA ASP A 114 10.07 7.59 11.29
C ASP A 114 9.86 7.09 9.86
N ASN A 115 10.88 6.43 9.31
CA ASN A 115 10.88 5.92 7.93
C ASN A 115 9.73 4.97 7.64
N ARG A 116 9.21 4.25 8.65
CA ARG A 116 8.05 3.37 8.50
C ARG A 116 6.81 4.16 8.14
N ARG A 117 6.66 5.39 8.64
CA ARG A 117 5.53 6.26 8.28
C ARG A 117 5.69 6.79 6.87
N VAL A 118 6.89 7.24 6.50
CA VAL A 118 7.22 7.72 5.15
C VAL A 118 6.94 6.63 4.12
N ALA A 119 7.52 5.44 4.31
CA ALA A 119 7.33 4.30 3.43
C ALA A 119 5.87 3.82 3.39
N ALA A 120 5.15 3.78 4.52
CA ALA A 120 3.74 3.38 4.51
C ALA A 120 2.84 4.37 3.75
N CYS A 121 3.08 5.68 3.89
CA CYS A 121 2.42 6.71 3.09
C CYS A 121 2.72 6.53 1.60
N ALA A 122 3.99 6.30 1.25
CA ALA A 122 4.41 6.08 -0.13
C ALA A 122 3.74 4.85 -0.76
N TYR A 123 3.74 3.71 -0.06
CA TYR A 123 3.07 2.49 -0.51
C TYR A 123 1.55 2.65 -0.62
N PHE A 124 0.92 3.39 0.29
CA PHE A 124 -0.51 3.69 0.19
C PHE A 124 -0.82 4.55 -1.05
N CYS A 125 -0.02 5.58 -1.31
CA CYS A 125 -0.15 6.40 -2.51
C CYS A 125 0.12 5.60 -3.79
N LEU A 126 1.09 4.69 -3.79
CA LEU A 126 1.31 3.74 -4.89
C LEU A 126 0.09 2.85 -5.12
N ALA A 127 -0.54 2.35 -4.06
CA ALA A 127 -1.76 1.55 -4.17
C ALA A 127 -2.89 2.35 -4.84
N LEU A 128 -3.06 3.63 -4.49
CA LEU A 128 -4.04 4.51 -5.13
C LEU A 128 -3.70 4.75 -6.61
N ALA A 129 -2.44 5.02 -6.94
CA ALA A 129 -1.99 5.21 -8.32
C ALA A 129 -2.28 3.96 -9.17
N ARG A 130 -1.89 2.77 -8.68
CA ARG A 130 -2.14 1.48 -9.34
C ARG A 130 -3.62 1.16 -9.48
N CYS A 131 -4.42 1.51 -8.47
CA CYS A 131 -5.88 1.38 -8.53
C CYS A 131 -6.46 2.25 -9.66
N ALA A 132 -5.99 3.49 -9.80
CA ALA A 132 -6.42 4.40 -10.86
C ALA A 132 -5.97 3.96 -12.26
N GLN A 133 -4.79 3.33 -12.37
CA GLN A 133 -4.28 2.74 -13.62
C GLN A 133 -4.95 1.40 -14.00
N GLY A 134 -5.69 0.78 -13.08
CA GLY A 134 -6.35 -0.51 -13.31
C GLY A 134 -5.50 -1.75 -12.99
N ASP A 135 -4.29 -1.58 -12.44
CA ASP A 135 -3.46 -2.70 -11.99
C ASP A 135 -3.88 -3.15 -10.57
N ALA A 136 -4.95 -3.96 -10.53
CA ALA A 136 -5.55 -4.44 -9.29
C ALA A 136 -4.57 -5.24 -8.41
N TRP A 137 -3.61 -5.92 -9.03
CA TRP A 137 -2.74 -6.84 -8.33
C TRP A 137 -1.56 -6.14 -7.70
N GLN A 138 -0.93 -5.25 -8.45
CA GLN A 138 0.10 -4.39 -7.93
C GLN A 138 -0.46 -3.46 -6.85
N MET A 139 -1.65 -2.90 -7.07
CA MET A 139 -2.42 -2.16 -6.05
C MET A 139 -2.53 -2.93 -4.73
N ALA A 140 -2.99 -4.19 -4.76
CA ALA A 140 -3.16 -4.98 -3.54
C ALA A 140 -1.81 -5.24 -2.85
N MET A 141 -0.75 -5.52 -3.61
CA MET A 141 0.60 -5.71 -3.05
C MET A 141 1.19 -4.43 -2.43
N ASP A 142 0.96 -3.26 -3.04
CA ASP A 142 1.36 -1.96 -2.50
C ASP A 142 0.61 -1.67 -1.19
N LEU A 143 -0.71 -1.88 -1.13
CA LEU A 143 -1.48 -1.71 0.11
C LEU A 143 -0.96 -2.62 1.23
N LEU A 144 -0.75 -3.91 0.94
CA LEU A 144 -0.26 -4.86 1.93
C LEU A 144 1.16 -4.54 2.40
N ARG A 145 2.00 -3.94 1.55
CA ARG A 145 3.31 -3.40 1.97
C ARG A 145 3.15 -2.23 2.93
N ALA A 146 2.25 -1.29 2.66
CA ALA A 146 1.96 -0.20 3.59
C ALA A 146 1.58 -0.73 4.99
N VAL A 147 0.71 -1.75 5.05
CA VAL A 147 0.33 -2.39 6.31
C VAL A 147 1.50 -3.15 6.93
N ALA A 148 2.30 -3.88 6.15
CA ALA A 148 3.44 -4.63 6.68
C ALA A 148 4.52 -3.72 7.30
N VAL A 149 4.65 -2.48 6.81
CA VAL A 149 5.62 -1.47 7.27
C VAL A 149 5.09 -0.64 8.43
N CYS A 150 3.83 -0.19 8.39
CA CYS A 150 3.23 0.57 9.47
C CYS A 150 1.70 0.39 9.53
N PRO A 151 1.20 -0.67 10.21
CA PRO A 151 -0.23 -0.90 10.39
C PRO A 151 -0.91 0.29 11.04
N ALA A 152 -0.31 0.88 12.07
CA ALA A 152 -0.83 2.07 12.73
C ALA A 152 -1.07 3.24 11.76
N ALA A 153 -0.20 3.49 10.78
CA ALA A 153 -0.41 4.55 9.80
C ALA A 153 -1.61 4.26 8.88
N VAL A 154 -1.81 2.99 8.53
CA VAL A 154 -2.92 2.57 7.66
C VAL A 154 -4.25 2.49 8.43
N ARG A 155 -4.22 1.99 9.68
CA ARG A 155 -5.37 1.72 10.56
C ARG A 155 -5.84 2.93 11.37
N ALA A 156 -4.93 3.85 11.72
CA ALA A 156 -4.96 4.71 12.91
C ALA A 156 -6.32 4.89 13.61
N ALA A 157 -6.34 4.58 14.91
CA ALA A 157 -7.51 4.66 15.77
C ALA A 157 -8.18 6.05 15.75
N GLY A 158 -9.51 6.07 15.70
CA GLY A 158 -10.32 7.29 15.63
C GLY A 158 -10.57 7.76 14.19
N ASP A 159 -10.54 9.07 13.96
CA ASP A 159 -10.94 9.72 12.70
C ASP A 159 -9.88 9.64 11.57
N GLY A 160 -8.91 8.72 11.60
CA GLY A 160 -7.98 8.75 10.48
C GLY A 160 -6.79 7.84 10.35
N GLY A 161 -7.03 6.59 9.98
CA GLY A 161 -6.09 5.83 9.15
C GLY A 161 -6.08 6.31 7.69
N LEU A 162 -5.02 5.99 6.95
CA LEU A 162 -4.97 6.24 5.51
C LEU A 162 -6.11 5.51 4.77
N ALA A 163 -6.35 4.25 5.15
CA ALA A 163 -7.35 3.39 4.51
C ALA A 163 -8.78 3.67 5.02
N PRO A 164 -9.81 3.47 4.18
CA PRO A 164 -11.20 3.45 4.65
C PRO A 164 -11.39 2.41 5.76
N ARG A 165 -12.17 2.75 6.79
CA ARG A 165 -12.42 1.86 7.94
C ARG A 165 -12.95 0.48 7.53
N ALA A 166 -13.93 0.45 6.61
CA ALA A 166 -14.49 -0.80 6.09
C ALA A 166 -13.45 -1.69 5.38
N LEU A 167 -12.46 -1.08 4.71
CA LEU A 167 -11.36 -1.83 4.10
C LEU A 167 -10.48 -2.47 5.18
N TRP A 168 -10.17 -1.72 6.25
CA TRP A 168 -9.37 -2.25 7.36
C TRP A 168 -10.09 -3.40 8.06
N GLU A 169 -11.33 -3.18 8.49
CA GLU A 169 -12.13 -4.15 9.25
C GLU A 169 -12.39 -5.42 8.43
N GLY A 170 -12.59 -5.31 7.11
CA GLY A 170 -12.77 -6.48 6.25
C GLY A 170 -11.48 -7.27 5.96
N LEU A 171 -10.30 -6.63 6.02
CA LEU A 171 -9.01 -7.31 5.81
C LEU A 171 -8.45 -7.93 7.09
N PHE A 172 -8.64 -7.24 8.22
CA PHE A 172 -8.01 -7.51 9.49
C PHE A 172 -9.06 -7.58 10.61
N ASP A 173 -10.08 -8.42 10.41
CA ASP A 173 -11.02 -8.75 11.46
C ASP A 173 -10.34 -9.48 12.64
N GLU A 174 -11.03 -9.56 13.77
CA GLU A 174 -10.57 -10.24 14.98
C GLU A 174 -10.12 -11.68 14.71
N GLY A 175 -10.81 -12.40 13.83
CA GLY A 175 -10.46 -13.77 13.46
C GLY A 175 -9.15 -13.88 12.67
N VAL A 176 -8.91 -12.95 11.74
CA VAL A 176 -7.66 -12.82 10.98
C VAL A 176 -6.50 -12.49 11.91
N LEU A 177 -6.71 -11.53 12.81
CA LEU A 177 -5.70 -11.06 13.75
C LEU A 177 -5.37 -12.13 14.79
N ALA A 178 -6.38 -12.83 15.34
CA ALA A 178 -6.18 -13.95 16.25
C ALA A 178 -5.36 -15.08 15.60
N ARG A 179 -5.70 -15.48 14.37
CA ARG A 179 -4.94 -16.48 13.58
C ARG A 179 -3.54 -16.00 13.20
N ALA A 180 -3.27 -14.71 13.25
CA ALA A 180 -1.93 -14.16 13.10
C ALA A 180 -1.11 -14.22 14.40
N GLY A 181 -1.61 -14.82 15.48
CA GLY A 181 -0.92 -14.89 16.76
C GLY A 181 -1.20 -13.67 17.63
N GLY A 182 -2.48 -13.32 17.77
CA GLY A 182 -3.00 -12.15 18.50
C GLY A 182 -2.83 -12.23 20.03
N GLY A 183 -1.60 -12.40 20.50
CA GLY A 183 -1.23 -12.15 21.89
C GLY A 183 -0.82 -10.68 22.06
N GLY A 184 -1.79 -9.78 22.24
CA GLY A 184 -1.58 -8.42 22.77
C GLY A 184 -1.07 -7.32 21.81
N GLU A 185 -0.57 -7.64 20.61
CA GLU A 185 -0.12 -6.63 19.64
C GLU A 185 -0.86 -6.75 18.30
N GLU A 186 -1.98 -6.02 18.17
CA GLU A 186 -2.80 -5.99 16.95
C GLU A 186 -1.99 -5.57 15.71
N ASP A 187 -1.09 -4.60 15.86
CA ASP A 187 -0.18 -4.18 14.79
C ASP A 187 0.75 -5.30 14.35
N ALA A 188 1.30 -6.07 15.29
CA ALA A 188 2.18 -7.20 14.95
C ALA A 188 1.40 -8.31 14.24
N ALA A 189 0.15 -8.55 14.67
CA ALA A 189 -0.77 -9.47 14.01
C ALA A 189 -1.11 -9.01 12.59
N ALA A 190 -1.44 -7.72 12.39
CA ALA A 190 -1.72 -7.13 11.09
C ALA A 190 -0.50 -7.21 10.16
N ARG A 191 0.72 -6.94 10.65
CA ARG A 191 1.96 -7.11 9.86
C ARG A 191 2.12 -8.54 9.36
N ARG A 192 1.90 -9.53 10.23
CA ARG A 192 2.02 -10.95 9.88
C ARG A 192 0.93 -11.37 8.89
N ALA A 193 -0.30 -10.92 9.09
CA ALA A 193 -1.39 -11.16 8.15
C ALA A 193 -1.10 -10.53 6.77
N ALA A 194 -0.66 -9.28 6.73
CA ALA A 194 -0.34 -8.57 5.49
C ALA A 194 0.81 -9.24 4.71
N ARG A 195 1.88 -9.68 5.41
CA ARG A 195 2.97 -10.44 4.80
C ARG A 195 2.47 -11.73 4.15
N ARG A 196 1.64 -12.51 4.86
CA ARG A 196 1.04 -13.73 4.31
C ARG A 196 0.18 -13.49 3.08
N TYR A 197 -0.70 -12.48 3.12
CA TYR A 197 -1.52 -12.11 1.95
C TYR A 197 -0.65 -11.69 0.76
N LYS A 198 0.42 -10.94 1.01
CA LYS A 198 1.38 -10.54 -0.03
C LYS A 198 2.10 -11.74 -0.64
N ASP A 199 2.55 -12.68 0.19
CA ASP A 199 3.25 -13.88 -0.29
C ASP A 199 2.31 -14.77 -1.14
N TRP A 200 1.03 -14.87 -0.77
CA TRP A 200 0.02 -15.55 -1.59
C TRP A 200 -0.25 -14.85 -2.92
N LEU A 201 -0.34 -13.52 -2.93
CA LEU A 201 -0.47 -12.74 -4.18
C LEU A 201 0.74 -12.99 -5.09
N MET A 202 1.94 -12.96 -4.54
CA MET A 202 3.17 -13.22 -5.29
C MET A 202 3.20 -14.64 -5.85
N TYR A 203 2.85 -15.64 -5.04
CA TYR A 203 2.75 -17.03 -5.47
C TYR A 203 1.81 -17.16 -6.67
N TYR A 204 0.60 -16.63 -6.57
CA TYR A 204 -0.34 -16.70 -7.70
C TYR A 204 0.14 -15.87 -8.89
N LYS A 205 0.91 -14.79 -8.68
CA LYS A 205 1.51 -13.99 -9.77
C LYS A 205 2.53 -14.75 -10.57
N VAL A 206 3.40 -15.48 -9.90
CA VAL A 206 4.40 -16.31 -10.55
C VAL A 206 3.75 -17.55 -11.17
N VAL A 207 2.87 -18.24 -10.44
CA VAL A 207 2.26 -19.49 -10.91
C VAL A 207 1.29 -19.27 -12.07
N ALA A 208 0.50 -18.18 -12.06
CA ALA A 208 -0.37 -17.85 -13.19
C ALA A 208 0.42 -17.34 -14.41
N ALA A 209 1.65 -16.86 -14.22
CA ALA A 209 2.54 -16.44 -15.29
C ALA A 209 3.43 -17.58 -15.84
N ALA A 210 3.47 -18.74 -15.17
CA ALA A 210 4.11 -19.92 -15.71
C ALA A 210 3.24 -20.46 -16.85
N PRO A 211 3.70 -20.41 -18.12
CA PRO A 211 3.02 -21.13 -19.19
C PRO A 211 3.00 -22.61 -18.82
N ASN A 212 1.91 -23.32 -19.17
CA ASN A 212 1.78 -24.76 -19.01
C ASN A 212 2.89 -25.47 -19.79
N ALA A 213 4.10 -25.56 -19.21
CA ALA A 213 5.23 -26.28 -19.76
C ALA A 213 5.09 -27.77 -19.46
N THR A 214 3.96 -28.38 -19.86
CA THR A 214 3.76 -29.82 -20.02
C THR A 214 2.45 -30.05 -20.78
N ALA A 215 2.36 -29.61 -22.03
CA ALA A 215 1.78 -30.46 -23.06
C ALA A 215 3.01 -31.08 -23.74
N GLY A 216 3.44 -32.28 -23.38
CA GLY A 216 2.66 -33.48 -23.66
C GLY A 216 2.64 -33.74 -25.16
N ASP A 217 3.79 -33.63 -25.84
CA ASP A 217 3.95 -34.18 -27.19
C ASP A 217 4.41 -35.64 -27.04
N GLU A 218 3.47 -36.45 -26.53
CA GLU A 218 3.43 -37.87 -26.84
C GLU A 218 2.79 -37.98 -28.23
N ASN A 219 3.60 -37.94 -29.28
CA ASN A 219 3.21 -38.44 -30.58
C ASN A 219 4.20 -39.52 -31.00
N GLY A 220 3.75 -40.77 -30.85
CA GLY A 220 4.36 -41.93 -31.44
C GLY A 220 4.16 -41.98 -32.96
N GLY A 221 4.99 -42.79 -33.61
CA GLY A 221 4.95 -43.10 -35.03
C GLY A 221 6.29 -43.59 -35.52
#